data_AF-A0A3Q2QGW7-F1
#
_entry.id   AF-A0A3Q2QGW7-F1
#
_cell.length_a   1.000
_cell.length_b   1.000
_cell.length_c   1.000
_cell.angle_alpha   90.00
_cell.angle_beta   90.00
_cell.angle_gamma   90.00
#
_symmetry.space_group_name_H-M   'P 1'
#
loop_
_entity.id
_entity.type
_entity.pdbx_description
1 polymer ?
#
loop_
_entity_poly.entity_id
_entity_poly.type
_entity_poly.pdbx_seq_one_letter_code
_entity_poly.pdbx_strand_id
1 'polypeptide(L)'
;LFEYDSLLEDPSYGRNLEIYAGRKNTWTGEFSARFLLKLPVDFSNIPVYLLKDTALDPGEDVALLSVSFEDAEATQVFPKLYLSPSIEHALGGSSALHIPAFPSGGCLIDYVPQVCQLLTNKVQYVIQGYHKRREYIAAFLSHFGTGVVEYDAEGFTKLTLLLMWKDFCFLVHGLILFTPNPTLTFQSVYHFTNSGQLYSQVQTSYPYSPRWDGNEMAKRAKSVCVYVRTHLFSSLNMRLLVRGPSWPQAQPLAIFIVCKAATVRSN
;
A
#
# COMPACT_ATOMS: atom_id res chain seq x y z
N LEU A 1 33.50 7.75 22.95
CA LEU A 1 33.47 6.72 24.02
C LEU A 1 32.13 6.71 24.73
N PHE A 2 31.69 7.82 25.34
CA PHE A 2 30.37 7.90 26.01
C PHE A 2 29.20 7.30 25.21
N GLU A 3 29.02 7.72 23.96
CA GLU A 3 27.95 7.21 23.07
C GLU A 3 28.05 5.69 22.81
N TYR A 4 29.28 5.18 22.68
CA TYR A 4 29.53 3.77 22.40
C TYR A 4 29.21 2.90 23.61
N ASP A 5 29.72 3.28 24.78
CA ASP A 5 29.52 2.52 26.01
C ASP A 5 28.02 2.46 26.35
N SER A 6 27.32 3.59 26.20
CA SER A 6 25.87 3.68 26.44
C SER A 6 25.05 2.78 25.50
N LEU A 7 25.43 2.69 24.22
CA LEU A 7 24.74 1.84 23.24
C LEU A 7 25.08 0.34 23.40
N LEU A 8 26.26 0.02 23.93
CA LEU A 8 26.66 -1.36 24.21
C LEU A 8 25.91 -1.96 25.40
N GLU A 9 25.53 -1.13 26.37
CA GLU A 9 24.77 -1.57 27.55
C GLU A 9 23.38 -2.12 27.17
N ASP A 10 22.79 -1.67 26.07
CA ASP A 10 21.55 -2.23 25.53
C ASP A 10 21.84 -3.42 24.59
N PRO A 11 21.45 -4.65 24.95
CA PRO A 11 21.68 -5.84 24.11
C PRO A 11 21.03 -5.77 22.73
N SER A 12 19.98 -4.96 22.59
CA SER A 12 19.22 -4.77 21.34
C SER A 12 20.04 -4.05 20.28
N TYR A 13 20.94 -3.17 20.70
CA TYR A 13 21.80 -2.37 19.83
C TYR A 13 23.23 -2.91 19.78
N GLY A 14 23.79 -3.34 20.91
CA GLY A 14 25.22 -3.68 21.02
C GLY A 14 25.72 -4.78 20.09
N ARG A 15 24.87 -5.77 19.74
CA ARG A 15 25.24 -6.85 18.79
C ARG A 15 25.11 -6.46 17.32
N ASN A 16 24.46 -5.33 17.06
CA ASN A 16 24.00 -4.87 15.76
C ASN A 16 24.54 -3.47 15.44
N LEU A 17 25.66 -3.10 16.07
CA LEU A 17 26.31 -1.81 15.99
C LEU A 17 27.66 -1.94 15.30
N GLU A 18 27.85 -1.19 14.23
CA GLU A 18 29.13 -1.01 13.55
C GLU A 18 29.60 0.44 13.72
N ILE A 19 30.91 0.62 13.92
CA ILE A 19 31.52 1.94 14.08
C ILE A 19 32.70 2.08 13.15
N TYR A 20 32.75 3.22 12.47
CA TYR A 20 33.89 3.67 11.71
C TYR A 20 34.42 4.99 12.29
N ALA A 21 35.69 5.01 12.68
CA ALA A 21 36.39 6.22 13.06
C ALA A 21 37.29 6.68 11.91
N GLY A 22 37.05 7.90 11.41
CA GLY A 22 37.85 8.53 10.38
C GLY A 22 39.25 8.89 10.87
N ARG A 23 40.18 9.06 9.92
CA ARG A 23 41.52 9.56 10.25
C ARG A 23 41.44 11.01 10.71
N LYS A 24 42.29 11.36 11.68
CA LYS A 24 42.46 12.74 12.14
C LYS A 24 42.79 13.65 10.95
N ASN A 25 42.05 14.73 10.80
CA ASN A 25 42.36 15.75 9.82
C ASN A 25 43.69 16.43 10.22
N THR A 26 44.67 16.45 9.31
CA THR A 26 46.01 17.00 9.57
C THR A 26 46.03 18.52 9.71
N TRP A 27 45.02 19.22 9.18
CA TRP A 27 44.94 20.68 9.21
C TRP A 27 44.07 21.18 10.37
N THR A 28 42.89 20.60 10.59
CA THR A 28 41.96 21.03 11.67
C THR A 28 42.18 20.27 12.97
N GLY A 29 42.80 19.08 12.91
CA GLY A 29 42.98 18.21 14.07
C GLY A 29 41.71 17.45 14.49
N GLU A 30 40.61 17.59 13.75
CA GLU A 30 39.32 16.98 14.05
C GLU A 30 39.25 15.50 13.66
N PHE A 31 38.33 14.79 14.29
CA PHE A 31 38.01 13.40 14.00
C PHE A 31 36.55 13.30 13.59
N SER A 32 36.28 12.49 12.57
CA SER A 32 34.92 12.08 12.24
C SER A 32 34.64 10.68 12.75
N ALA A 33 33.40 10.43 13.15
CA ALA A 33 32.92 9.12 13.56
C ALA A 33 31.60 8.81 12.87
N ARG A 34 31.39 7.55 12.50
CA ARG A 34 30.12 7.07 11.95
C ARG A 34 29.68 5.83 12.70
N PHE A 35 28.45 5.88 13.19
CA PHE A 35 27.74 4.77 13.79
C PHE A 35 26.75 4.23 12.77
N LEU A 36 26.67 2.91 12.64
CA LEU A 36 25.68 2.22 11.83
C LEU A 36 24.97 1.21 12.70
N LEU A 37 23.66 1.37 12.88
CA LEU A 37 22.83 0.52 13.74
C LEU A 37 21.78 -0.20 12.93
N LYS A 38 21.67 -1.52 13.08
CA LYS A 38 20.47 -2.27 12.65
C LYS A 38 19.37 -2.08 13.70
N LEU A 39 18.28 -1.43 13.29
CA LEU A 39 17.18 -1.06 14.19
C LEU A 39 16.33 -2.29 14.56
N PRO A 40 16.00 -2.50 15.85
CA PRO A 40 15.21 -3.62 16.32
C PRO A 40 13.70 -3.38 16.12
N VAL A 41 13.28 -3.21 14.87
CA VAL A 41 11.86 -3.07 14.49
C VAL A 41 11.40 -4.35 13.79
N ASP A 42 10.21 -4.83 14.14
CA ASP A 42 9.62 -6.02 13.51
C ASP A 42 8.97 -5.68 12.17
N PHE A 43 9.52 -6.21 11.08
CA PHE A 43 9.01 -6.08 9.72
C PHE A 43 8.35 -7.35 9.18
N SER A 44 8.25 -8.43 9.96
CA SER A 44 7.80 -9.75 9.50
C SER A 44 6.41 -9.79 8.86
N ASN A 45 5.56 -8.81 9.18
CA ASN A 45 4.18 -8.73 8.72
C ASN A 45 3.93 -7.67 7.65
N ILE A 46 4.97 -7.03 7.10
CA ILE A 46 4.78 -6.07 6.00
C ILE A 46 4.26 -6.78 4.74
N PRO A 47 3.49 -6.10 3.88
CA PRO A 47 3.01 -6.68 2.63
C PRO A 47 4.16 -7.12 1.73
N VAL A 48 3.99 -8.26 1.06
CA VAL A 48 4.97 -8.80 0.11
C VAL A 48 5.20 -7.80 -1.02
N TYR A 49 6.47 -7.60 -1.36
CA TYR A 49 6.91 -6.77 -2.46
C TYR A 49 7.33 -7.65 -3.65
N LEU A 50 6.61 -7.59 -4.77
CA LEU A 50 7.03 -8.26 -6.00
C LEU A 50 7.96 -7.35 -6.82
N LEU A 51 9.20 -7.78 -6.97
CA LEU A 51 10.15 -7.16 -7.88
C LEU A 51 9.75 -7.41 -9.33
N LYS A 52 10.01 -6.42 -10.20
CA LYS A 52 9.79 -6.54 -11.66
C LYS A 52 10.58 -7.70 -12.26
N ASP A 53 11.75 -7.96 -11.70
CA ASP A 53 12.56 -9.12 -12.00
C ASP A 53 12.45 -10.10 -10.81
N THR A 54 11.74 -11.19 -11.03
CA THR A 54 11.52 -12.22 -10.02
C THR A 54 12.78 -13.00 -9.66
N ALA A 55 13.89 -12.80 -10.38
CA ALA A 55 15.18 -13.42 -10.07
C ALA A 55 16.01 -12.62 -9.05
N LEU A 56 15.64 -11.37 -8.77
CA LEU A 56 16.31 -10.53 -7.77
C LEU A 56 15.74 -10.83 -6.38
N ASP A 57 16.63 -11.18 -5.45
CA ASP A 57 16.30 -11.29 -4.03
C ASP A 57 16.27 -9.88 -3.42
N PRO A 58 15.15 -9.42 -2.85
CA PRO A 58 15.07 -8.11 -2.18
C PRO A 58 15.96 -8.03 -0.92
N GLY A 59 16.48 -9.17 -0.44
CA GLY A 59 17.32 -9.26 0.74
C GLY A 59 16.51 -9.28 2.04
N GLU A 60 17.22 -9.19 3.16
CA GLU A 60 16.60 -9.18 4.49
C GLU A 60 15.85 -7.85 4.72
N ASP A 61 14.66 -7.95 5.33
CA ASP A 61 13.88 -6.77 5.75
C ASP A 61 14.52 -6.09 6.97
N VAL A 62 15.38 -5.11 6.67
CA VAL A 62 16.19 -4.41 7.67
C VAL A 62 16.11 -2.90 7.47
N ALA A 63 16.10 -2.18 8.60
CA ALA A 63 16.33 -0.73 8.64
C ALA A 63 17.66 -0.43 9.32
N LEU A 64 18.51 0.36 8.66
CA LEU A 64 19.82 0.76 9.15
C LEU A 64 19.85 2.27 9.41
N LEU A 65 20.20 2.67 10.63
CA LEU A 65 20.42 4.07 10.98
C LEU A 65 21.91 4.37 10.99
N SER A 66 22.36 5.20 10.06
CA SER A 66 23.71 5.74 10.03
C SER A 66 23.73 7.13 10.67
N VAL A 67 24.58 7.37 11.65
CA VAL A 67 24.78 8.70 12.24
C VAL A 67 26.24 9.09 12.10
N SER A 68 26.51 10.19 11.38
CA SER A 68 27.87 10.71 11.18
C SER A 68 28.09 11.96 12.03
N PHE A 69 29.19 11.99 12.78
CA PHE A 69 29.70 13.11 13.56
C PHE A 69 30.93 13.64 12.83
N GLU A 70 30.93 14.92 12.45
CA GLU A 70 32.07 15.54 11.76
C GLU A 70 33.06 16.21 12.71
N ASP A 71 32.62 16.53 13.92
CA ASP A 71 33.43 17.10 14.99
C ASP A 71 33.33 16.25 16.28
N ALA A 72 34.27 16.48 17.20
CA ALA A 72 34.31 15.77 18.48
C ALA A 72 33.31 16.30 19.52
N GLU A 73 32.71 17.47 19.27
CA GLU A 73 31.76 18.15 20.16
C GLU A 73 30.30 17.80 19.86
N ALA A 74 30.06 16.94 18.85
CA ALA A 74 28.75 16.57 18.33
C ALA A 74 27.89 17.78 17.90
N THR A 75 28.50 18.82 17.34
CA THR A 75 27.74 19.98 16.83
C THR A 75 27.26 19.77 15.39
N GLN A 76 28.02 19.02 14.59
CA GLN A 76 27.68 18.66 13.22
C GLN A 76 27.36 17.16 13.13
N VAL A 77 26.08 16.84 13.30
CA VAL A 77 25.57 15.46 13.31
C VAL A 77 24.59 15.24 12.16
N PHE A 78 24.86 14.21 11.35
CA PHE A 78 24.10 13.88 10.15
C PHE A 78 23.51 12.46 10.24
N PRO A 79 22.25 12.32 10.68
CA PRO A 79 21.56 11.04 10.66
C PRO A 79 21.01 10.72 9.26
N LYS A 80 21.10 9.46 8.85
CA LYS A 80 20.54 8.91 7.60
C LYS A 80 19.95 7.54 7.86
N LEU A 81 18.69 7.35 7.44
CA LEU A 81 17.99 6.07 7.53
C LEU A 81 18.01 5.37 6.18
N TYR A 82 18.46 4.14 6.16
CA TYR A 82 18.43 3.24 5.01
C TYR A 82 17.41 2.13 5.27
N LEU A 83 16.61 1.81 4.26
CA LEU A 83 15.56 0.80 4.34
C LEU A 83 15.79 -0.25 3.25
N SER A 84 15.46 -1.51 3.53
CA SER A 84 15.40 -2.54 2.50
C SER A 84 14.34 -2.19 1.45
N PRO A 85 14.44 -2.69 0.20
CA PRO A 85 13.48 -2.40 -0.86
C PRO A 85 12.02 -2.69 -0.48
N SER A 86 11.76 -3.79 0.25
CA SER A 86 10.41 -4.15 0.70
C SER A 86 9.84 -3.12 1.67
N ILE A 87 10.65 -2.68 2.65
CA ILE A 87 10.22 -1.70 3.65
C ILE A 87 10.03 -0.33 3.00
N GLU A 88 10.95 0.07 2.12
CA GLU A 88 10.84 1.32 1.38
C GLU A 88 9.53 1.35 0.57
N HIS A 89 9.22 0.27 -0.14
CA HIS A 89 7.96 0.16 -0.89
C HIS A 89 6.73 0.22 0.02
N ALA A 90 6.74 -0.56 1.12
CA ALA A 90 5.63 -0.61 2.07
C ALA A 90 5.33 0.76 2.71
N LEU A 91 6.37 1.57 2.96
CA LEU A 91 6.25 2.90 3.56
C LEU A 91 5.98 4.04 2.55
N GLY A 92 5.88 3.73 1.25
CA GLY A 92 5.56 4.70 0.20
C GLY A 92 6.77 5.41 -0.42
N GLY A 93 7.96 4.81 -0.35
CA GLY A 93 9.21 5.34 -0.88
C GLY A 93 10.04 6.09 0.17
N SER A 94 11.35 6.21 -0.07
CA SER A 94 12.29 6.93 0.81
C SER A 94 11.94 8.40 1.03
N SER A 95 11.23 9.04 0.10
CA SER A 95 10.77 10.42 0.22
C SER A 95 9.55 10.61 1.13
N ALA A 96 8.83 9.54 1.47
CA ALA A 96 7.64 9.62 2.32
C ALA A 96 7.95 9.54 3.82
N LEU A 97 9.21 9.21 4.18
CA LEU A 97 9.65 9.02 5.55
C LEU A 97 10.74 10.03 5.92
N HIS A 98 10.40 10.97 6.80
CA HIS A 98 11.37 11.87 7.42
C HIS A 98 11.63 11.45 8.86
N ILE A 99 12.90 11.27 9.20
CA ILE A 99 13.33 11.03 10.58
C ILE A 99 13.51 12.36 11.31
N PRO A 100 13.35 12.39 12.65
CA PRO A 100 13.63 13.59 13.43
C PRO A 100 15.08 14.04 13.26
N ALA A 101 15.31 15.35 13.24
CA ALA A 101 16.66 15.90 13.30
C ALA A 101 17.34 15.50 14.61
N PHE A 102 18.66 15.34 14.58
CA PHE A 102 19.42 15.07 15.80
C PHE A 102 19.41 16.31 16.70
N PRO A 103 19.01 16.21 17.98
CA PRO A 103 18.92 17.36 18.87
C PRO A 103 20.30 17.90 19.24
N SER A 104 20.45 19.22 19.35
CA SER A 104 21.69 19.87 19.79
C SER A 104 22.07 19.43 21.21
N GLY A 105 23.28 18.92 21.39
CA GLY A 105 23.73 18.35 22.67
C GLY A 105 23.03 17.04 23.06
N GLY A 106 22.29 16.42 22.14
CA GLY A 106 21.67 15.13 22.35
C GLY A 106 22.65 13.96 22.25
N CYS A 107 22.16 12.77 22.62
CA CYS A 107 22.90 11.52 22.56
C CYS A 107 22.16 10.46 21.74
N LEU A 108 22.89 9.46 21.25
CA LEU A 108 22.33 8.36 20.45
C LEU A 108 21.39 7.48 21.27
N ILE A 109 21.66 7.29 22.56
CA ILE A 109 20.83 6.44 23.43
C ILE A 109 19.40 6.98 23.58
N ASP A 110 19.21 8.30 23.50
CA ASP A 110 17.88 8.93 23.49
C ASP A 110 17.31 9.07 22.08
N TYR A 111 18.16 9.26 21.07
CA TYR A 111 17.74 9.48 19.69
C TYR A 111 17.29 8.20 18.98
N VAL A 112 18.03 7.10 19.12
CA VAL A 112 17.74 5.82 18.45
C VAL A 112 16.35 5.28 18.82
N PRO A 113 15.91 5.27 20.10
CA PRO A 113 14.57 4.86 20.47
C PRO A 113 13.47 5.70 19.81
N GLN A 114 13.66 7.01 19.65
CA GLN A 114 12.70 7.89 18.98
C GLN A 114 12.51 7.49 17.50
N VAL A 115 13.60 7.20 16.79
CA VAL A 115 13.56 6.72 15.40
C VAL A 115 12.88 5.34 15.33
N CYS A 116 13.20 4.43 16.27
CA CYS A 116 12.57 3.11 16.36
C CYS A 116 11.05 3.22 16.57
N GLN A 117 10.62 4.10 17.46
CA GLN A 117 9.20 4.34 17.76
C GLN A 117 8.47 4.91 16.53
N LEU A 118 9.07 5.88 15.84
CA LEU A 118 8.51 6.45 14.61
C LEU A 118 8.31 5.35 13.56
N LEU A 119 9.34 4.54 13.33
CA LEU A 119 9.31 3.47 12.33
C LEU A 119 8.29 2.39 12.71
N THR A 120 8.25 1.98 13.97
CA THR A 120 7.27 1.02 14.50
C THR A 120 5.84 1.52 14.26
N ASN A 121 5.54 2.78 14.58
CA ASN A 121 4.22 3.36 14.37
C ASN A 121 3.82 3.35 12.89
N LYS A 122 4.76 3.68 11.99
CA LYS A 122 4.53 3.67 10.54
C LYS A 122 4.30 2.26 10.00
N VAL A 123 5.10 1.29 10.44
CA VAL A 123 4.95 -0.13 10.07
C VAL A 123 3.60 -0.66 10.52
N GLN A 124 3.22 -0.40 11.77
CA GLN A 124 1.92 -0.82 12.31
C GLN A 124 0.75 -0.19 11.53
N TYR A 125 0.85 1.08 11.14
CA TYR A 125 -0.16 1.74 10.32
C TYR A 125 -0.32 1.05 8.95
N VAL A 126 0.78 0.71 8.29
CA VAL A 126 0.77 0.01 6.99
C VAL A 126 0.17 -1.39 7.12
N ILE A 127 0.57 -2.16 8.13
CA ILE A 127 0.06 -3.51 8.41
C ILE A 127 -1.46 -3.48 8.66
N GLN A 128 -1.92 -2.56 9.50
CA GLN A 128 -3.36 -2.41 9.78
C GLN A 128 -4.15 -2.03 8.52
N GLY A 129 -3.63 -1.09 7.73
CA GLY A 129 -4.22 -0.71 6.45
C GLY A 129 -4.31 -1.88 5.48
N TYR A 130 -3.24 -2.68 5.40
CA TYR A 130 -3.19 -3.88 4.58
C TYR A 130 -4.24 -4.92 4.99
N HIS A 131 -4.34 -5.24 6.28
CA HIS A 131 -5.34 -6.20 6.77
C HIS A 131 -6.76 -5.73 6.51
N LYS A 132 -7.06 -4.44 6.69
CA LYS A 132 -8.38 -3.88 6.36
C LYS A 132 -8.71 -4.00 4.87
N ARG A 133 -7.75 -3.76 3.98
CA ARG A 133 -7.91 -3.97 2.53
C ARG A 133 -8.15 -5.42 2.18
N ARG A 134 -7.37 -6.32 2.78
CA ARG A 134 -7.55 -7.77 2.60
C ARG A 134 -8.93 -8.24 3.06
N GLU A 135 -9.40 -7.78 4.22
CA GLU A 135 -10.73 -8.10 4.75
C GLU A 135 -11.84 -7.58 3.84
N TYR A 136 -11.72 -6.33 3.36
CA TYR A 136 -12.66 -5.75 2.42
C TYR A 136 -12.76 -6.55 1.12
N ILE A 137 -11.61 -6.83 0.48
CA ILE A 137 -11.58 -7.64 -0.74
C ILE A 137 -12.17 -9.02 -0.48
N ALA A 138 -11.78 -9.70 0.59
CA ALA A 138 -12.31 -11.03 0.94
C ALA A 138 -13.84 -11.04 1.09
N ALA A 139 -14.41 -10.02 1.75
CA ALA A 139 -15.86 -9.90 1.87
C ALA A 139 -16.53 -9.65 0.52
N PHE A 140 -15.95 -8.81 -0.35
CA PHE A 140 -16.49 -8.57 -1.69
C PHE A 140 -16.41 -9.83 -2.56
N LEU A 141 -15.33 -10.59 -2.50
CA LEU A 141 -15.21 -11.88 -3.17
C LEU A 141 -16.26 -12.88 -2.65
N SER A 142 -16.55 -12.88 -1.35
CA SER A 142 -17.60 -13.74 -0.79
C SER A 142 -19.01 -13.36 -1.22
N HIS A 143 -19.31 -12.06 -1.39
CA HIS A 143 -20.66 -11.58 -1.75
C HIS A 143 -20.90 -11.49 -3.25
N PHE A 144 -19.85 -11.26 -4.04
CA PHE A 144 -19.91 -10.98 -5.47
C PHE A 144 -18.99 -11.88 -6.31
N GLY A 145 -18.50 -12.99 -5.76
CA GLY A 145 -17.45 -13.84 -6.35
C GLY A 145 -17.71 -14.29 -7.78
N THR A 146 -18.97 -14.52 -8.17
CA THR A 146 -19.35 -14.91 -9.53
C THR A 146 -19.18 -13.81 -10.58
N GLY A 147 -19.04 -12.56 -10.14
CA GLY A 147 -18.88 -11.38 -10.99
C GLY A 147 -17.50 -10.74 -10.88
N VAL A 148 -16.51 -11.41 -10.29
CA VAL A 148 -15.16 -10.85 -10.15
C VAL A 148 -14.43 -10.91 -11.49
N VAL A 149 -13.92 -9.77 -11.95
CA VAL A 149 -13.10 -9.69 -13.17
C VAL A 149 -11.62 -9.77 -12.81
N GLU A 150 -11.18 -8.90 -11.90
CA GLU A 150 -9.79 -8.83 -11.42
C GLU A 150 -9.74 -8.14 -10.06
N TYR A 151 -8.66 -8.38 -9.31
CA TYR A 151 -8.33 -7.61 -8.11
C TYR A 151 -6.82 -7.63 -7.89
N ASP A 152 -6.33 -6.66 -7.13
CA ASP A 152 -4.94 -6.59 -6.69
C ASP A 152 -4.71 -7.63 -5.58
N ALA A 153 -4.10 -8.76 -5.93
CA ALA A 153 -3.83 -9.86 -5.00
C ALA A 153 -2.64 -9.59 -4.05
N GLU A 154 -1.83 -8.58 -4.35
CA GLU A 154 -0.64 -8.24 -3.56
C GLU A 154 -0.97 -7.16 -2.54
N GLY A 155 -1.47 -6.01 -3.01
CA GLY A 155 -1.72 -4.83 -2.20
C GLY A 155 -3.17 -4.65 -1.75
N PHE A 156 -4.11 -5.40 -2.33
CA PHE A 156 -5.57 -5.27 -2.12
C PHE A 156 -6.10 -3.84 -2.35
N THR A 157 -5.46 -3.08 -3.24
CA THR A 157 -5.80 -1.67 -3.50
C THR A 157 -6.87 -1.49 -4.58
N LYS A 158 -7.12 -2.52 -5.40
CA LYS A 158 -8.03 -2.47 -6.54
C LYS A 158 -8.92 -3.71 -6.62
N LEU A 159 -10.16 -3.51 -7.06
CA LEU A 159 -11.14 -4.55 -7.35
C LEU A 159 -11.94 -4.14 -8.58
N THR A 160 -12.19 -5.06 -9.51
CA THR A 160 -13.12 -4.86 -10.62
C THR A 160 -14.16 -5.98 -10.63
N LEU A 161 -15.43 -5.59 -10.61
CA LEU A 161 -16.57 -6.48 -10.70
C LEU A 161 -17.35 -6.22 -11.99
N LEU A 162 -17.81 -7.28 -12.64
CA LEU A 162 -18.81 -7.29 -13.70
C LEU A 162 -20.15 -7.69 -13.09
N LEU A 163 -21.11 -6.77 -13.11
CA LEU A 163 -22.45 -6.98 -12.58
C LEU A 163 -23.48 -6.87 -13.70
N MET A 164 -24.62 -7.54 -13.52
CA MET A 164 -25.72 -7.52 -14.47
C MET A 164 -27.00 -7.00 -13.81
N TRP A 165 -27.74 -6.17 -14.55
CA TRP A 165 -29.04 -5.66 -14.15
C TRP A 165 -30.03 -5.70 -15.32
N LYS A 166 -31.11 -6.50 -15.22
CA LYS A 166 -32.12 -6.67 -16.29
C LYS A 166 -31.47 -6.86 -17.67
N ASP A 167 -30.50 -7.77 -17.73
CA ASP A 167 -29.72 -8.12 -18.94
C ASP A 167 -28.70 -7.06 -19.42
N PHE A 168 -28.51 -5.96 -18.69
CA PHE A 168 -27.46 -4.98 -18.94
C PHE A 168 -26.24 -5.22 -18.04
N CYS A 169 -25.09 -5.43 -18.65
CA CYS A 169 -23.81 -5.55 -17.95
C CYS A 169 -23.18 -4.19 -17.70
N PHE A 170 -22.47 -4.05 -16.58
CA PHE A 170 -21.65 -2.89 -16.27
C PHE A 170 -20.50 -3.28 -15.33
N LEU A 171 -19.44 -2.47 -15.35
CA LEU A 171 -18.28 -2.66 -14.51
C LEU A 171 -18.35 -1.75 -13.27
N VAL A 172 -17.85 -2.27 -12.15
CA VAL A 172 -17.64 -1.51 -10.92
C VAL A 172 -16.18 -1.66 -10.53
N HIS A 173 -15.45 -0.55 -10.53
CA HIS A 173 -14.07 -0.48 -10.09
C HIS A 173 -14.01 0.12 -8.68
N GLY A 174 -13.45 -0.62 -7.73
CA GLY A 174 -13.15 -0.15 -6.38
C GLY A 174 -11.68 0.23 -6.25
N LEU A 175 -11.41 1.49 -5.91
CA LEU A 175 -10.09 1.95 -5.46
C LEU A 175 -10.10 2.09 -3.94
N ILE A 176 -9.26 1.30 -3.28
CA ILE A 176 -9.36 1.01 -1.84
C ILE A 176 -8.11 1.55 -1.13
N LEU A 177 -8.03 2.88 -1.03
CA LEU A 177 -6.95 3.58 -0.32
C LEU A 177 -7.30 3.95 1.13
N PHE A 178 -8.56 3.74 1.53
CA PHE A 178 -9.13 3.90 2.88
C PHE A 178 -8.96 5.24 3.61
N THR A 179 -8.47 6.29 2.94
CA THR A 179 -8.55 7.66 3.46
C THR A 179 -9.03 8.62 2.38
N PRO A 180 -10.24 9.20 2.47
CA PRO A 180 -11.24 9.05 3.54
C PRO A 180 -12.19 7.82 3.40
N ASN A 181 -12.54 7.38 2.19
CA ASN A 181 -13.36 6.19 1.93
C ASN A 181 -12.99 5.54 0.58
N PRO A 182 -13.33 4.27 0.34
CA PRO A 182 -13.09 3.66 -0.97
C PRO A 182 -13.83 4.40 -2.08
N THR A 183 -13.20 4.58 -3.23
CA THR A 183 -13.83 5.19 -4.40
C THR A 183 -14.44 4.09 -5.25
N LEU A 184 -15.72 4.21 -5.59
CA LEU A 184 -16.39 3.29 -6.51
C LEU A 184 -16.63 3.99 -7.86
N THR A 185 -16.16 3.40 -8.94
CA THR A 185 -16.36 3.90 -10.30
C THR A 185 -17.23 2.94 -11.07
N PHE A 186 -18.38 3.41 -11.53
CA PHE A 186 -19.31 2.64 -12.35
C PHE A 186 -19.04 2.93 -13.81
N GLN A 187 -18.74 1.91 -14.60
CA GLN A 187 -18.41 2.05 -16.01
C GLN A 187 -19.38 1.25 -16.88
N SER A 188 -19.89 1.91 -17.91
CA SER A 188 -20.70 1.28 -18.96
C SER A 188 -19.81 0.48 -19.88
N VAL A 189 -20.27 -0.70 -20.32
CA VAL A 189 -19.59 -1.50 -21.36
C VAL A 189 -20.12 -1.21 -22.77
N TYR A 190 -21.13 -0.33 -22.89
CA TYR A 190 -21.84 -0.06 -24.15
C TYR A 190 -21.70 1.37 -24.66
N HIS A 191 -21.31 2.31 -23.79
CA HIS A 191 -21.41 3.75 -24.07
C HIS A 191 -20.04 4.39 -24.03
N PHE A 192 -19.77 5.25 -25.00
CA PHE A 192 -18.54 6.03 -25.09
C PHE A 192 -18.84 7.52 -24.92
N THR A 193 -17.88 8.25 -24.38
CA THR A 193 -17.87 9.71 -24.35
C THR A 193 -17.49 10.27 -25.73
N ASN A 194 -17.64 11.58 -25.91
CA ASN A 194 -17.22 12.27 -27.14
C ASN A 194 -15.70 12.16 -27.41
N SER A 195 -14.90 11.80 -26.39
CA SER A 195 -13.46 11.54 -26.52
C SER A 195 -13.12 10.08 -26.85
N GLY A 196 -14.11 9.22 -27.09
CA GLY A 196 -13.92 7.81 -27.42
C GLY A 196 -13.55 6.92 -26.24
N GLN A 197 -13.65 7.41 -24.99
CA GLN A 197 -13.45 6.62 -23.78
C GLN A 197 -14.78 6.02 -23.30
N LEU A 198 -14.74 4.88 -22.60
CA LEU A 198 -15.97 4.32 -22.02
C LEU A 198 -16.56 5.27 -20.97
N TYR A 199 -17.87 5.47 -21.04
CA TYR A 199 -18.58 6.30 -20.08
C TYR A 199 -18.47 5.70 -18.67
N SER A 200 -18.04 6.53 -17.73
CA SER A 200 -17.92 6.14 -16.32
C SER A 200 -18.34 7.27 -15.39
N GLN A 201 -18.89 6.90 -14.23
CA GLN A 201 -19.24 7.82 -13.16
C GLN A 201 -18.57 7.39 -11.86
N VAL A 202 -17.89 8.34 -11.22
CA VAL A 202 -17.22 8.14 -9.93
C VAL A 202 -18.19 8.46 -8.80
N GLN A 203 -18.31 7.56 -7.83
CA GLN A 203 -19.11 7.72 -6.62
C GLN A 203 -18.20 7.71 -5.39
N THR A 204 -18.07 8.89 -4.78
CA THR A 204 -17.32 9.08 -3.52
C THR A 204 -18.23 9.39 -2.34
N SER A 205 -19.44 9.93 -2.58
CA SER A 205 -20.41 10.28 -1.53
C SER A 205 -21.42 9.16 -1.34
N TYR A 206 -21.14 8.25 -0.42
CA TYR A 206 -22.08 7.19 -0.03
C TYR A 206 -21.90 6.85 1.46
N PRO A 207 -22.90 6.24 2.13
CA PRO A 207 -22.79 5.88 3.53
C PRO A 207 -21.58 4.96 3.77
N TYR A 208 -20.63 5.43 4.56
CA TYR A 208 -19.41 4.70 4.89
C TYR A 208 -19.03 4.95 6.35
N SER A 209 -18.56 3.90 7.02
CA SER A 209 -17.92 4.02 8.33
C SER A 209 -16.62 3.22 8.33
N PRO A 210 -15.49 3.82 8.75
CA PRO A 210 -14.21 3.12 8.86
C PRO A 210 -14.17 2.06 9.97
N ARG A 211 -15.25 1.97 10.76
CA ARG A 211 -15.46 0.99 11.83
C ARG A 211 -16.23 -0.25 11.37
N TRP A 212 -16.82 -0.23 10.17
CA TRP A 212 -17.50 -1.40 9.64
C TRP A 212 -16.52 -2.52 9.34
N ASP A 213 -16.97 -3.76 9.50
CA ASP A 213 -16.26 -4.93 9.01
C ASP A 213 -16.46 -5.07 7.48
N GLY A 214 -15.70 -5.96 6.86
CA GLY A 214 -15.78 -6.18 5.41
C GLY A 214 -17.19 -6.59 4.94
N ASN A 215 -17.92 -7.38 5.75
CA ASN A 215 -19.25 -7.87 5.39
C ASN A 215 -20.30 -6.76 5.37
N GLU A 216 -20.29 -5.89 6.36
CA GLU A 216 -21.17 -4.72 6.42
C GLU A 216 -20.84 -3.76 5.28
N MET A 217 -19.55 -3.54 4.97
CA MET A 217 -19.15 -2.75 3.80
C MET A 217 -19.69 -3.34 2.49
N ALA A 218 -19.59 -4.66 2.29
CA ALA A 218 -20.12 -5.34 1.10
C ALA A 218 -21.65 -5.23 0.97
N LYS A 219 -22.38 -5.42 2.08
CA LYS A 219 -23.85 -5.25 2.12
C LYS A 219 -24.28 -3.83 1.74
N ARG A 220 -23.55 -2.82 2.25
CA ARG A 220 -23.82 -1.41 1.95
C ARG A 220 -23.49 -1.07 0.50
N ALA A 221 -22.38 -1.59 -0.03
CA ALA A 221 -22.02 -1.44 -1.43
C ALA A 221 -23.06 -2.05 -2.38
N LYS A 222 -23.66 -3.19 -2.03
CA LYS A 222 -24.80 -3.76 -2.77
C LYS A 222 -25.96 -2.76 -2.86
N SER A 223 -26.25 -2.06 -1.77
CA SER A 223 -27.31 -1.05 -1.72
C SER A 223 -26.96 0.18 -2.58
N VAL A 224 -25.69 0.60 -2.60
CA VAL A 224 -25.20 1.68 -3.48
C VAL A 224 -25.30 1.29 -4.96
N CYS A 225 -24.96 0.05 -5.32
CA CYS A 225 -25.13 -0.45 -6.69
C CYS A 225 -26.61 -0.38 -7.12
N VAL A 226 -27.53 -0.67 -6.20
CA VAL A 226 -28.99 -0.52 -6.40
C VAL A 226 -29.47 0.94 -6.43
N TYR A 227 -28.69 1.90 -5.92
CA TYR A 227 -29.00 3.33 -6.05
C TYR A 227 -28.45 3.93 -7.35
N VAL A 228 -27.23 3.57 -7.72
CA VAL A 228 -26.62 4.01 -8.99
C VAL A 228 -27.40 3.43 -10.18
N ARG A 229 -27.99 2.23 -10.02
CA ARG A 229 -29.04 1.63 -10.86
C ARG A 229 -30.14 2.62 -11.31
N THR A 230 -30.59 3.56 -10.47
CA THR A 230 -31.69 4.48 -10.85
C THR A 230 -31.20 5.76 -11.49
N HIS A 231 -29.94 6.16 -11.29
CA HIS A 231 -29.41 7.44 -11.73
C HIS A 231 -28.49 7.35 -12.96
N LEU A 232 -27.66 6.31 -13.05
CA LEU A 232 -26.72 6.12 -14.17
C LEU A 232 -27.45 5.68 -15.45
N PHE A 233 -28.47 4.85 -15.30
CA PHE A 233 -29.31 4.42 -16.42
C PHE A 233 -30.41 5.42 -16.79
N SER A 234 -30.79 6.34 -15.88
CA SER A 234 -31.70 7.44 -16.22
C SER A 234 -30.98 8.60 -16.91
N SER A 235 -29.72 8.90 -16.54
CA SER A 235 -28.91 9.93 -17.22
C SER A 235 -28.50 9.51 -18.64
N LEU A 236 -28.30 8.21 -18.88
CA LEU A 236 -28.04 7.64 -20.22
C LEU A 236 -29.28 7.62 -21.13
N ASN A 237 -30.42 8.13 -20.67
CA ASN A 237 -31.66 8.18 -21.43
C ASN A 237 -32.04 6.80 -22.01
N MET A 238 -31.97 5.74 -21.18
CA MET A 238 -32.53 4.41 -21.50
C MET A 238 -34.07 4.44 -21.53
N ARG A 239 -34.67 5.37 -22.29
CA ARG A 239 -35.94 5.08 -22.96
C ARG A 239 -35.63 4.03 -23.99
N LEU A 240 -35.76 2.77 -23.56
CA LEU A 240 -36.09 1.61 -24.38
C LEU A 240 -36.33 2.00 -25.84
N LEU A 241 -35.29 1.82 -26.66
CA LEU A 241 -35.42 1.46 -28.06
C LEU A 241 -36.14 0.10 -28.13
N VAL A 242 -37.42 0.08 -27.76
CA VAL A 242 -38.36 -0.94 -28.22
C VAL A 242 -38.96 -0.35 -29.48
N ARG A 243 -38.18 -0.34 -30.55
CA ARG A 243 -38.62 -0.25 -31.95
C ARG A 243 -37.40 -0.47 -32.85
N GLY A 244 -37.20 -1.71 -33.28
CA GLY A 244 -36.21 -2.09 -34.28
C GLY A 244 -36.15 -3.62 -34.45
N PRO A 245 -36.00 -4.17 -35.67
CA PRO A 245 -36.74 -5.35 -36.12
C PRO A 245 -36.12 -6.69 -35.74
N SER A 246 -36.98 -7.70 -35.71
CA SER A 246 -36.69 -9.14 -35.55
C SER A 246 -35.60 -9.65 -36.50
N TRP A 247 -34.46 -10.09 -35.97
CA TRP A 247 -33.47 -10.99 -36.62
C TRP A 247 -32.81 -11.92 -35.56
N PRO A 248 -32.27 -13.09 -35.95
CA PRO A 248 -32.57 -14.37 -35.32
C PRO A 248 -31.64 -14.78 -34.18
N GLN A 249 -32.12 -15.77 -33.42
CA GLN A 249 -31.46 -16.50 -32.33
C GLN A 249 -29.93 -16.61 -32.49
N ALA A 250 -29.19 -15.92 -31.62
CA ALA A 250 -27.78 -16.19 -31.37
C ALA A 250 -27.64 -16.91 -30.01
N GLN A 251 -27.02 -18.09 -30.06
CA GLN A 251 -26.73 -18.95 -28.90
C GLN A 251 -25.73 -18.29 -27.92
N PRO A 252 -25.70 -18.71 -26.64
CA PRO A 252 -24.95 -18.01 -25.60
C PRO A 252 -23.43 -18.16 -25.80
N LEU A 253 -22.74 -17.03 -25.95
CA LEU A 253 -21.29 -16.95 -25.93
C LEU A 253 -20.79 -17.16 -24.49
N ALA A 254 -20.22 -18.32 -24.23
CA ALA A 254 -19.42 -18.57 -23.04
C ALA A 254 -18.18 -17.65 -23.06
N ILE A 255 -18.14 -16.68 -22.15
CA ILE A 255 -16.95 -15.85 -21.92
C ILE A 255 -15.98 -16.68 -21.08
N PHE A 256 -14.93 -17.19 -21.72
CA PHE A 256 -13.80 -17.80 -21.02
C PHE A 256 -12.98 -16.69 -20.33
N ILE A 257 -12.96 -16.71 -19.00
CA ILE A 257 -12.05 -15.89 -18.19
C ILE A 257 -10.73 -16.66 -18.06
N VAL A 258 -9.66 -16.11 -18.62
CA VAL A 258 -8.30 -16.63 -18.43
C VAL A 258 -7.80 -16.15 -17.07
N CYS A 259 -7.93 -16.98 -16.04
CA CYS A 259 -7.15 -16.81 -14.81
C CYS A 259 -5.71 -17.23 -15.08
N LYS A 260 -4.76 -16.29 -15.02
CA LYS A 260 -3.33 -16.63 -14.98
C LYS A 260 -3.00 -17.10 -13.56
N ALA A 261 -3.23 -18.37 -13.28
CA ALA A 261 -2.74 -19.01 -12.06
C ALA A 261 -1.22 -19.10 -12.13
N ALA A 262 -0.52 -18.47 -11.19
CA ALA A 262 0.90 -18.74 -10.98
C ALA A 262 1.01 -20.11 -10.32
N THR A 263 1.41 -21.12 -11.09
CA THR A 263 1.65 -22.48 -10.61
C THR A 263 2.94 -22.49 -9.78
N VAL A 264 2.82 -22.53 -8.45
CA VAL A 264 3.93 -22.94 -7.58
C VAL A 264 4.11 -24.44 -7.75
N ARG A 265 5.19 -24.85 -8.42
CA ARG A 265 5.63 -26.26 -8.43
C ARG A 265 6.36 -26.53 -7.13
N SER A 266 5.81 -27.41 -6.31
CA SER A 266 6.56 -28.12 -5.27
C SER A 266 7.47 -29.15 -5.94
N ASN A 267 8.77 -29.05 -5.71
CA ASN A 267 9.73 -30.16 -5.68
C ASN A 267 10.70 -29.89 -4.52
#